data_AF-A0A928AQD2-F1
#
_entry.id   AF-A0A928AQD2-F1
#
_cell.length_a   1.000
_cell.length_b   1.000
_cell.length_c   1.000
_cell.angle_alpha   90.00
_cell.angle_beta   90.00
_cell.angle_gamma   90.00
#
_symmetry.space_group_name_H-M   'P 1'
#
loop_
_entity.id
_entity.type
_entity.pdbx_description
1 polymer ?
#
loop_
_entity_poly.entity_id
_entity_poly.type
_entity_poly.pdbx_seq_one_letter_code
_entity_poly.pdbx_strand_id
1 'polypeptide(L)'
;MAKKTLTVTLYLSELLYDVQNKTYLTGRSRQTGNNHEEVAHMQANEDEENENQILRSLGNAFANLKTKLSEYIEESGTTATNKLLSKNGTIQLALVMPSNFNQATSETISAALHQYLVNTAIGDWFTITNKNDATDYVTLAAANLEELREAVNKRVRPTRTTVA
;
A
#
# COMPACT_ATOMS: atom_id res chain seq x y z
N MET A 1 6.17 -30.02 -7.11
CA MET A 1 6.33 -29.51 -5.73
C MET A 1 5.15 -28.60 -5.41
N ALA A 2 4.62 -28.66 -4.19
CA ALA A 2 3.45 -27.87 -3.79
C ALA A 2 3.78 -26.36 -3.76
N LYS A 3 2.86 -25.52 -4.27
CA LYS A 3 2.95 -24.06 -4.13
C LYS A 3 2.84 -23.66 -2.66
N LYS A 4 3.31 -22.47 -2.31
CA LYS A 4 3.22 -21.89 -0.95
C LYS A 4 2.28 -20.69 -0.99
N THR A 5 1.43 -20.52 0.01
CA THR A 5 0.57 -19.34 0.10
C THR A 5 1.10 -18.38 1.17
N LEU A 6 1.35 -17.12 0.79
CA LEU A 6 1.65 -16.03 1.71
C LEU A 6 0.39 -15.15 1.83
N THR A 7 -0.18 -15.06 3.03
CA THR A 7 -1.33 -14.18 3.29
C THR A 7 -0.87 -12.96 4.05
N VAL A 8 -1.09 -11.78 3.48
CA VAL A 8 -0.87 -10.49 4.13
C VAL A 8 -2.22 -9.89 4.50
N THR A 9 -2.38 -9.49 5.76
CA THR A 9 -3.56 -8.76 6.25
C THR A 9 -3.13 -7.33 6.55
N LEU A 10 -3.80 -6.37 5.90
CA LEU A 10 -3.58 -4.94 6.12
C LEU A 10 -4.81 -4.37 6.83
N TYR A 11 -4.57 -3.65 7.91
CA TYR A 11 -5.60 -3.02 8.73
C TYR A 11 -5.87 -1.62 8.19
N LEU A 12 -7.13 -1.31 7.86
CA LEU A 12 -7.47 0.00 7.32
C LEU A 12 -7.30 1.11 8.34
N SER A 13 -7.43 0.81 9.63
CA SER A 13 -7.13 1.74 10.72
C SER A 13 -5.66 2.19 10.70
N GLU A 14 -4.73 1.27 10.47
CA GLU A 14 -3.30 1.56 10.40
C GLU A 14 -2.94 2.34 9.14
N LEU A 15 -3.53 1.97 7.99
CA LEU A 15 -3.34 2.69 6.73
C LEU A 15 -3.88 4.12 6.81
N LEU A 16 -5.06 4.30 7.39
CA LEU A 16 -5.69 5.62 7.56
C LEU A 16 -4.86 6.49 8.50
N TYR A 17 -4.45 5.95 9.65
CA TYR A 17 -3.57 6.62 10.61
C TYR A 17 -2.29 7.11 9.95
N ASP A 18 -1.63 6.27 9.16
CA ASP A 18 -0.37 6.62 8.50
C ASP A 18 -0.54 7.74 7.47
N VAL A 19 -1.65 7.75 6.71
CA VAL A 19 -1.96 8.83 5.77
C VAL A 19 -2.18 10.15 6.53
N GLN A 20 -2.99 10.15 7.58
CA GLN A 20 -3.26 11.33 8.41
C GLN A 20 -1.96 11.85 9.06
N ASN A 21 -1.17 10.97 9.66
CA ASN A 21 0.08 11.35 10.30
C ASN A 21 1.10 11.94 9.31
N LYS A 22 1.30 11.30 8.15
CA LYS A 22 2.26 11.80 7.15
C LYS A 22 1.81 13.10 6.51
N THR A 23 0.52 13.27 6.21
CA THR A 23 -0.01 14.53 5.70
C THR A 23 0.09 15.66 6.73
N TYR A 24 -0.19 15.35 8.01
CA TYR A 24 0.04 16.27 9.14
C TYR A 24 1.49 16.76 9.20
N LEU A 25 2.46 15.83 9.23
CA LEU A 25 3.88 16.13 9.31
C LEU A 25 4.38 16.90 8.08
N THR A 26 3.87 16.56 6.90
CA THR A 26 4.22 17.26 5.66
C THR A 26 3.71 18.70 5.70
N GLY A 27 2.42 18.93 6.00
CA GLY A 27 1.86 20.27 6.15
C GLY A 27 2.65 21.10 7.17
N ARG A 28 2.97 20.52 8.34
CA ARG A 28 3.78 21.18 9.38
C ARG A 28 5.17 21.56 8.86
N SER A 29 5.80 20.73 8.04
CA SER A 29 7.11 21.03 7.44
C SER A 29 7.06 22.14 6.38
N ARG A 30 5.88 22.40 5.80
CA ARG A 30 5.66 23.45 4.79
C ARG A 30 5.19 24.78 5.38
N GLN A 31 5.06 24.87 6.70
CA GLN A 31 4.61 26.09 7.35
C GLN A 31 5.70 27.17 7.30
N THR A 32 5.33 28.34 6.77
CA THR A 32 6.20 29.53 6.62
C THR A 32 5.76 30.70 7.50
N GLY A 33 4.71 30.53 8.30
CA GLY A 33 4.14 31.55 9.18
C GLY A 33 3.05 32.42 8.54
N ASN A 34 2.96 32.44 7.20
CA ASN A 34 1.92 33.21 6.48
C ASN A 34 0.95 32.34 5.68
N ASN A 35 1.18 31.02 5.61
CA ASN A 35 0.42 30.07 4.80
C ASN A 35 -0.38 29.06 5.66
N HIS A 36 -0.99 29.55 6.75
CA HIS A 36 -1.67 28.67 7.71
C HIS A 36 -2.86 27.92 7.11
N GLU A 37 -3.60 28.55 6.18
CA GLU A 37 -4.76 27.96 5.53
C GLU A 37 -4.36 26.83 4.58
N GLU A 38 -3.34 27.05 3.74
CA GLU A 38 -2.81 26.03 2.84
C GLU A 38 -2.24 24.84 3.62
N VAL A 39 -1.51 25.11 4.71
CA VAL A 39 -1.03 24.05 5.61
C VAL A 39 -2.20 23.28 6.20
N ALA A 40 -3.26 23.93 6.69
CA ALA A 40 -4.42 23.25 7.25
C ALA A 40 -5.10 22.34 6.21
N HIS A 41 -5.26 22.80 4.97
CA HIS A 41 -5.83 21.99 3.89
C HIS A 41 -5.00 20.75 3.55
N MET A 42 -3.67 20.82 3.69
CA MET A 42 -2.82 19.65 3.48
C MET A 42 -3.06 18.54 4.51
N GLN A 43 -3.45 18.88 5.73
CA GLN A 43 -3.47 17.96 6.87
C GLN A 43 -4.80 17.22 6.93
N ALA A 44 -4.84 16.00 6.41
CA ALA A 44 -6.03 15.17 6.53
C ALA A 44 -6.29 14.81 8.00
N ASN A 45 -7.55 14.84 8.40
CA ASN A 45 -8.00 14.62 9.78
C ASN A 45 -9.06 13.52 9.86
N GLU A 46 -9.74 13.40 11.00
CA GLU A 46 -10.78 12.39 11.27
C GLU A 46 -12.19 12.81 10.81
N ASP A 47 -12.34 13.97 10.15
CA ASP A 47 -13.63 14.37 9.62
C ASP A 47 -14.07 13.36 8.54
N GLU A 48 -15.36 13.06 8.50
CA GLU A 48 -15.92 11.99 7.67
C GLU A 48 -15.56 12.14 6.18
N GLU A 49 -15.55 13.36 5.67
CA GLU A 49 -15.19 13.64 4.27
C GLU A 49 -13.73 13.27 3.96
N ASN A 50 -12.81 13.59 4.87
CA ASN A 50 -11.39 13.24 4.78
C ASN A 50 -11.20 11.73 4.84
N GLU A 51 -11.78 11.08 5.85
CA GLU A 51 -11.72 9.62 6.02
C GLU A 51 -12.27 8.91 4.76
N ASN A 52 -13.42 9.34 4.25
CA ASN A 52 -14.05 8.75 3.08
C ASN A 52 -13.19 8.90 1.82
N GLN A 53 -12.56 10.06 1.62
CA GLN A 53 -11.67 10.29 0.48
C GLN A 53 -10.41 9.42 0.55
N ILE A 54 -9.81 9.27 1.74
CA ILE A 54 -8.64 8.42 1.95
C ILE A 54 -9.02 6.95 1.70
N LEU A 55 -10.12 6.46 2.29
CA LEU A 55 -10.58 5.09 2.13
C LEU A 55 -10.93 4.76 0.67
N ARG A 56 -11.44 5.73 -0.09
CA ARG A 56 -11.66 5.59 -1.54
C ARG A 56 -10.34 5.41 -2.28
N SER A 57 -9.35 6.25 -1.97
CA SER A 57 -8.02 6.22 -2.58
C SER A 57 -7.30 4.89 -2.26
N LEU A 58 -7.38 4.43 -1.01
CA LEU A 58 -6.85 3.13 -0.59
C LEU A 58 -7.53 1.96 -1.33
N GLY A 59 -8.85 1.99 -1.50
CA GLY A 59 -9.58 0.97 -2.26
C GLY A 59 -9.16 0.90 -3.72
N ASN A 60 -9.00 2.05 -4.38
CA ASN A 60 -8.51 2.14 -5.75
C ASN A 60 -7.06 1.65 -5.87
N ALA A 61 -6.19 2.09 -4.95
CA ALA A 61 -4.79 1.66 -4.90
C ALA A 61 -4.69 0.14 -4.72
N PHE A 62 -5.49 -0.45 -3.84
CA PHE A 62 -5.51 -1.89 -3.61
C PHE A 62 -6.01 -2.67 -4.83
N ALA A 63 -7.05 -2.18 -5.52
CA ALA A 63 -7.52 -2.79 -6.76
C ALA A 63 -6.42 -2.79 -7.85
N ASN A 64 -5.71 -1.67 -8.01
CA ASN A 64 -4.60 -1.56 -8.96
C ASN A 64 -3.44 -2.50 -8.57
N LEU A 65 -3.09 -2.55 -7.29
CA LEU A 65 -2.07 -3.45 -6.75
C LEU A 65 -2.37 -4.92 -7.06
N LYS A 66 -3.63 -5.35 -6.87
CA LYS A 66 -4.07 -6.70 -7.27
C LYS A 66 -3.89 -6.95 -8.76
N THR A 67 -4.18 -5.97 -9.62
CA THR A 67 -3.90 -6.10 -11.06
C THR A 67 -2.40 -6.28 -11.33
N LYS A 68 -1.53 -5.52 -10.65
CA LYS A 68 -0.07 -5.61 -10.81
C LYS A 68 0.52 -6.91 -10.29
N LEU A 69 -0.12 -7.55 -9.32
CA LEU A 69 0.29 -8.83 -8.73
C LEU A 69 -0.53 -10.03 -9.23
N SER A 70 -1.28 -9.86 -10.32
CA SER A 70 -2.22 -10.89 -10.80
C SER A 70 -1.57 -12.24 -11.09
N GLU A 71 -0.27 -12.29 -11.40
CA GLU A 71 0.48 -13.54 -11.60
C GLU A 71 0.63 -14.39 -10.33
N TYR A 72 0.46 -13.80 -9.14
CA TYR A 72 0.51 -14.50 -7.85
C TYR A 72 -0.87 -14.63 -7.20
N ILE A 73 -1.93 -14.16 -7.83
CA ILE A 73 -3.26 -14.12 -7.21
C ILE A 73 -4.17 -15.12 -7.94
N GLU A 74 -4.66 -16.10 -7.20
CA GLU A 74 -5.66 -17.05 -7.68
C GLU A 74 -6.97 -16.77 -6.94
N GLU A 75 -7.82 -15.92 -7.52
CA GLU A 75 -9.15 -15.62 -6.99
C GLU A 75 -10.25 -16.21 -7.88
N SER A 76 -11.23 -16.86 -7.27
CA SER A 76 -12.38 -17.47 -7.96
C SER A 76 -13.66 -16.63 -7.88
N GLY A 77 -13.57 -15.41 -7.36
CA GLY A 77 -14.72 -14.51 -7.22
C GLY A 77 -15.25 -14.05 -8.59
N THR A 78 -16.57 -14.09 -8.77
CA THR A 78 -17.24 -13.62 -10.00
C THR A 78 -17.99 -12.29 -9.81
N THR A 79 -17.84 -11.66 -8.65
CA THR A 79 -18.52 -10.43 -8.28
C THR A 79 -17.49 -9.36 -7.87
N ALA A 80 -17.85 -8.10 -8.11
CA ALA A 80 -17.08 -6.94 -7.69
C ALA A 80 -18.02 -5.93 -7.01
N THR A 81 -17.46 -5.04 -6.18
CA THR A 81 -18.21 -4.00 -5.49
C THR A 81 -17.49 -2.66 -5.56
N ASN A 82 -18.25 -1.57 -5.52
CA ASN A 82 -17.75 -0.20 -5.40
C ASN A 82 -18.04 0.42 -4.02
N LYS A 83 -18.51 -0.41 -3.07
CA LYS A 83 -18.76 0.01 -1.69
C LYS A 83 -17.47 0.54 -1.08
N LEU A 84 -17.61 1.62 -0.31
CA LEU A 84 -16.50 2.18 0.43
C LEU A 84 -16.00 1.15 1.45
N LEU A 85 -14.69 1.13 1.66
CA LEU A 85 -14.07 0.31 2.68
C LEU A 85 -14.45 0.80 4.08
N SER A 86 -14.58 -0.11 5.04
CA SER A 86 -14.83 0.25 6.44
C SER A 86 -13.51 0.60 7.13
N LYS A 87 -13.45 1.74 7.85
CA LYS A 87 -12.23 2.17 8.54
C LYS A 87 -11.68 1.16 9.56
N ASN A 88 -12.56 0.40 10.20
CA ASN A 88 -12.19 -0.66 11.15
C ASN A 88 -12.05 -2.04 10.48
N GLY A 89 -12.15 -2.09 9.15
CA GLY A 89 -12.03 -3.31 8.37
C GLY A 89 -10.57 -3.69 8.10
N THR A 90 -10.42 -4.85 7.47
CA THR A 90 -9.15 -5.32 6.94
C THR A 90 -9.29 -5.62 5.45
N ILE A 91 -8.17 -5.50 4.74
CA ILE A 91 -8.03 -6.03 3.39
C ILE A 91 -6.96 -7.12 3.43
N GLN A 92 -7.18 -8.18 2.67
CA GLN A 92 -6.28 -9.34 2.65
C GLN A 92 -5.82 -9.63 1.24
N LEU A 93 -4.55 -10.03 1.13
CA LEU A 93 -3.94 -10.46 -0.11
C LEU A 93 -3.30 -11.83 0.10
N ALA A 94 -3.80 -12.83 -0.63
CA ALA A 94 -3.23 -14.16 -0.67
C ALA A 94 -2.39 -14.34 -1.93
N LEU A 95 -1.07 -14.46 -1.76
CA LEU A 95 -0.10 -14.65 -2.83
C LEU A 95 0.29 -16.13 -2.92
N VAL A 96 0.00 -16.73 -4.07
CA VAL A 96 0.34 -18.11 -4.42
C VAL A 96 1.73 -18.14 -5.03
N MET A 97 2.71 -18.49 -4.20
CA MET A 97 4.13 -18.46 -4.49
C MET A 97 4.66 -19.82 -4.95
N PRO A 98 5.74 -19.85 -5.77
CA PRO A 98 6.44 -21.08 -6.09
C PRO A 98 6.98 -21.81 -4.85
N SER A 99 7.14 -23.13 -4.95
CA SER A 99 7.63 -23.98 -3.84
C SER A 99 8.99 -23.54 -3.27
N ASN A 100 9.87 -22.98 -4.09
CA ASN A 100 11.18 -22.46 -3.73
C ASN A 100 11.18 -20.95 -3.41
N PHE A 101 10.02 -20.33 -3.16
CA PHE A 101 9.94 -18.96 -2.67
C PHE A 101 10.74 -18.76 -1.38
N ASN A 102 11.47 -17.64 -1.32
CA ASN A 102 12.24 -17.26 -0.13
C ASN A 102 11.34 -16.55 0.89
N GLN A 103 10.91 -17.28 1.92
CA GLN A 103 10.03 -16.74 2.97
C GLN A 103 10.65 -15.59 3.78
N ALA A 104 11.97 -15.41 3.76
CA ALA A 104 12.63 -14.30 4.43
C ALA A 104 12.20 -12.92 3.91
N THR A 105 11.62 -12.83 2.71
CA THR A 105 11.10 -11.56 2.15
C THR A 105 9.65 -11.26 2.51
N SER A 106 8.99 -12.08 3.34
CA SER A 106 7.58 -11.91 3.67
C SER A 106 7.30 -10.57 4.38
N GLU A 107 8.19 -10.15 5.28
CA GLU A 107 8.07 -8.86 5.97
C GLU A 107 8.28 -7.68 5.00
N THR A 108 9.25 -7.79 4.09
CA THR A 108 9.46 -6.80 3.01
C THR A 108 8.21 -6.67 2.13
N ILE A 109 7.58 -7.79 1.76
CA ILE A 109 6.32 -7.78 0.99
C ILE A 109 5.23 -7.04 1.77
N SER A 110 5.04 -7.38 3.05
CA SER A 110 4.02 -6.73 3.90
C SER A 110 4.24 -5.21 4.01
N ALA A 111 5.49 -4.79 4.28
CA ALA A 111 5.86 -3.39 4.40
C ALA A 111 5.68 -2.63 3.07
N ALA A 112 6.12 -3.21 1.95
CA ALA A 112 6.00 -2.59 0.63
C ALA A 112 4.53 -2.44 0.19
N LEU A 113 3.68 -3.44 0.48
CA LEU A 113 2.23 -3.35 0.23
C LEU A 113 1.61 -2.19 1.02
N HIS A 114 1.89 -2.09 2.33
CA HIS A 114 1.39 -1.01 3.17
C HIS A 114 1.85 0.35 2.65
N GLN A 115 3.16 0.52 2.42
CA GLN A 115 3.72 1.78 1.97
C GLN A 115 3.21 2.17 0.58
N TYR A 116 3.02 1.23 -0.35
CA TYR A 116 2.41 1.49 -1.65
C TYR A 116 1.02 2.12 -1.50
N LEU A 117 0.16 1.53 -0.67
CA LEU A 117 -1.20 2.03 -0.45
C LEU A 117 -1.19 3.43 0.19
N VAL A 118 -0.40 3.61 1.24
CA VAL A 118 -0.27 4.89 1.95
C VAL A 118 0.25 5.98 1.01
N ASN A 119 1.35 5.73 0.29
CA ASN A 119 1.94 6.73 -0.61
C ASN A 119 1.02 7.05 -1.79
N THR A 120 0.29 6.06 -2.32
CA THR A 120 -0.72 6.32 -3.37
C THR A 120 -1.84 7.22 -2.83
N ALA A 121 -2.39 6.90 -1.65
CA ALA A 121 -3.45 7.71 -1.04
C ALA A 121 -3.00 9.13 -0.70
N ILE A 122 -1.76 9.32 -0.22
CA ILE A 122 -1.19 10.66 0.02
C ILE A 122 -0.99 11.41 -1.30
N GLY A 123 -0.49 10.74 -2.35
CA GLY A 123 -0.35 11.32 -3.67
C GLY A 123 -1.69 11.85 -4.19
N ASP A 124 -2.73 11.02 -4.14
CA ASP A 124 -4.10 11.39 -4.51
C ASP A 124 -4.62 12.56 -3.67
N TRP A 125 -4.41 12.52 -2.34
CA TRP A 125 -4.78 13.61 -1.43
C TRP A 125 -4.11 14.93 -1.82
N PHE A 126 -2.80 14.91 -2.05
CA PHE A 126 -2.04 16.10 -2.42
C PHE A 126 -2.32 16.58 -3.85
N THR A 127 -2.86 15.77 -4.75
CA THR A 127 -3.37 16.32 -6.02
C THR A 127 -4.47 17.36 -5.81
N ILE A 128 -5.21 17.26 -4.69
CA ILE A 128 -6.28 18.17 -4.30
C ILE A 128 -5.74 19.32 -3.45
N THR A 129 -4.90 19.01 -2.45
CA THR A 129 -4.56 19.95 -1.37
C THR A 129 -3.18 20.58 -1.49
N ASN A 130 -2.23 19.93 -2.16
CA ASN A 130 -0.90 20.48 -2.43
C ASN A 130 -0.21 19.79 -3.61
N LYS A 131 -0.52 20.26 -4.82
CA LYS A 131 -0.07 19.61 -6.07
C LYS A 131 1.45 19.50 -6.20
N ASN A 132 2.22 20.36 -5.54
CA ASN A 132 3.68 20.36 -5.62
C ASN A 132 4.31 19.11 -5.00
N ASP A 133 3.80 18.65 -3.85
CA ASP A 133 4.33 17.45 -3.17
C ASP A 133 3.70 16.15 -3.70
N ALA A 134 2.60 16.22 -4.47
CA ALA A 134 1.87 15.03 -4.92
C ALA A 134 2.74 14.05 -5.74
N THR A 135 3.58 14.58 -6.65
CA THR A 135 4.43 13.75 -7.52
C THR A 135 5.48 12.96 -6.75
N ASP A 136 5.97 13.49 -5.63
CA ASP A 136 6.97 12.80 -4.80
C ASP A 136 6.37 11.51 -4.22
N TYR A 137 5.13 11.57 -3.72
CA TYR A 137 4.43 10.40 -3.19
C TYR A 137 4.06 9.38 -4.27
N VAL A 138 3.70 9.83 -5.47
CA VAL A 138 3.50 8.93 -6.63
C VAL A 138 4.82 8.22 -6.98
N THR A 139 5.94 8.92 -6.93
CA THR A 139 7.27 8.35 -7.18
C THR A 139 7.66 7.33 -6.11
N LEU A 140 7.41 7.63 -4.83
CA LEU A 140 7.63 6.69 -3.73
C LEU A 140 6.72 5.45 -3.85
N ALA A 141 5.45 5.62 -4.25
CA ALA A 141 4.56 4.49 -4.50
C ALA A 141 5.08 3.61 -5.65
N ALA A 142 5.61 4.19 -6.73
CA ALA A 142 6.24 3.42 -7.81
C ALA A 142 7.47 2.65 -7.32
N ALA A 143 8.32 3.25 -6.48
CA ALA A 143 9.47 2.57 -5.89
C ALA A 143 9.05 1.38 -5.01
N ASN A 144 7.99 1.54 -4.20
CA ASN A 144 7.43 0.44 -3.39
C ASN A 144 6.95 -0.71 -4.26
N LEU A 145 6.37 -0.43 -5.43
CA LEU A 145 5.93 -1.46 -6.36
C LEU A 145 7.12 -2.25 -6.96
N GLU A 146 8.24 -1.59 -7.24
CA GLU A 146 9.46 -2.26 -7.69
C GLU A 146 10.10 -3.12 -6.58
N GLU A 147 10.16 -2.61 -5.35
CA GLU A 147 10.62 -3.39 -4.19
C GLU A 147 9.75 -4.63 -3.99
N LEU A 148 8.44 -4.46 -4.07
CA LEU A 148 7.48 -5.56 -3.97
C LEU A 148 7.70 -6.61 -5.06
N ARG A 149 7.91 -6.19 -6.32
CA ARG A 149 8.22 -7.08 -7.45
C ARG A 149 9.52 -7.84 -7.23
N GLU A 150 10.55 -7.19 -6.70
CA GLU A 150 11.80 -7.86 -6.36
C GLU A 150 11.59 -8.90 -5.26
N ALA A 151 10.87 -8.54 -4.20
CA ALA A 151 10.66 -9.38 -3.02
C ALA A 151 9.84 -10.64 -3.33
N VAL A 152 8.75 -10.52 -4.10
CA VAL A 152 7.93 -11.66 -4.54
C VAL A 152 8.69 -12.61 -5.46
N ASN A 153 9.71 -12.13 -6.16
CA ASN A 153 10.52 -12.93 -7.08
C ASN A 153 11.70 -13.65 -6.43
N LYS A 154 12.05 -13.39 -5.16
CA LYS A 154 13.18 -14.08 -4.51
C LYS A 154 12.91 -15.57 -4.34
N ARG A 155 13.96 -16.37 -4.60
CA ARG A 155 13.94 -17.84 -4.52
C ARG A 155 15.08 -18.35 -3.66
N VAL A 156 14.85 -19.45 -2.96
CA VAL A 156 15.87 -20.21 -2.23
C VAL A 156 16.70 -21.00 -3.23
N ARG A 157 18.03 -20.94 -3.09
CA ARG A 157 18.95 -21.73 -3.93
C ARG A 157 18.88 -23.21 -3.55
N PRO A 158 18.95 -24.14 -4.51
CA PRO A 158 19.02 -25.57 -4.21
C PRO A 158 20.23 -25.89 -3.33
N THR A 159 20.02 -26.68 -2.28
CA THR A 159 21.12 -27.27 -1.51
C THR A 159 21.62 -28.51 -2.24
N ARG A 160 22.94 -28.59 -2.46
CA ARG A 160 23.55 -29.79 -3.04
C ARG A 160 23.59 -30.87 -1.98
N THR A 161 22.84 -31.95 -2.15
CA THR A 161 23.01 -33.16 -1.35
C THR A 161 24.36 -33.79 -1.70
N THR A 162 25.27 -33.85 -0.72
CA THR A 162 26.46 -34.69 -0.83
C THR A 162 26.01 -36.14 -0.75
N VAL A 163 26.12 -36.86 -1.86
CA VAL A 163 25.90 -38.31 -1.89
C VAL A 163 27.06 -38.93 -1.10
N ALA A 164 26.74 -39.63 -0.02
CA ALA A 164 27.71 -40.39 0.79
C ALA A 164 28.08 -41.69 0.09
#